data_AF-A0A3D6BTZ0-F1
#
_entry.id   AF-A0A3D6BTZ0-F1
#
_cell.length_a   1.000
_cell.length_b   1.000
_cell.length_c   1.000
_cell.angle_alpha   90.00
_cell.angle_beta   90.00
_cell.angle_gamma   90.00
#
_symmetry.space_group_name_H-M   'P 1'
#
loop_
_entity.id
_entity.type
_entity.pdbx_description
1 polymer ?
#
loop_
_entity_poly.entity_id
_entity_poly.type
_entity_poly.pdbx_seq_one_letter_code
_entity_poly.pdbx_strand_id
1 'polypeptide(L)' 'FHQQVIPQFVKQRHKLGISQMDLDEKIGVARGLVSKWEVGIRKPSGYLFCVWAEALGCELWLKEK' A
#
# COMPACT_ATOMS: atom_id res chain seq x y z
N PHE A 1 -1.79 -10.21 -9.05
CA PHE A 1 -2.26 -9.55 -7.81
C PHE A 1 -1.36 -8.38 -7.42
N HIS A 2 -0.20 -8.58 -6.77
CA HIS A 2 0.68 -7.49 -6.28
C HIS A 2 1.01 -6.41 -7.34
N GLN A 3 1.42 -6.83 -8.55
CA GLN A 3 1.74 -5.93 -9.67
C GLN A 3 0.55 -5.07 -10.16
N GLN A 4 -0.68 -5.48 -9.84
CA GLN A 4 -1.89 -4.72 -10.19
C GLN A 4 -2.33 -3.81 -9.04
N VAL A 5 -2.21 -4.28 -7.79
CA VAL A 5 -2.71 -3.57 -6.61
C VAL A 5 -1.76 -2.46 -6.14
N ILE A 6 -0.45 -2.73 -6.08
CA ILE A 6 0.53 -1.77 -5.55
C ILE A 6 0.52 -0.44 -6.33
N PRO A 7 0.48 -0.40 -7.68
CA PRO A 7 0.37 0.86 -8.41
C PRO A 7 -0.90 1.66 -8.11
N GLN A 8 -2.01 0.99 -7.77
CA GLN A 8 -3.26 1.66 -7.37
C GLN A 8 -3.10 2.36 -6.02
N PHE A 9 -2.45 1.69 -5.05
CA PHE A 9 -2.11 2.30 -3.77
C PHE A 9 -1.14 3.47 -3.91
N VAL A 10 -0.09 3.33 -4.74
CA VAL A 10 0.85 4.42 -5.03
C VAL A 10 0.09 5.64 -5.57
N LYS A 11 -0.75 5.43 -6.58
CA LYS A 11 -1.56 6.50 -7.20
C LYS A 11 -2.47 7.18 -6.17
N GLN A 12 -3.14 6.41 -5.32
CA GLN A 12 -4.01 6.97 -4.29
C GLN A 12 -3.21 7.73 -3.22
N ARG A 13 -2.08 7.19 -2.77
CA ARG A 13 -1.19 7.86 -1.81
C ARG A 13 -0.75 9.23 -2.34
N HIS A 14 -0.36 9.29 -3.62
CA HIS A 14 -0.02 10.56 -4.28
C HIS A 14 -1.22 11.51 -4.38
N LYS A 15 -2.42 11.02 -4.71
CA LYS A 15 -3.65 11.83 -4.73
C LYS A 15 -3.98 12.44 -3.37
N LEU A 16 -3.68 11.71 -2.28
CA LEU A 16 -3.87 12.18 -0.90
C LEU A 16 -2.70 13.05 -0.38
N GLY A 17 -1.61 13.19 -1.14
CA GLY A 17 -0.43 13.94 -0.70
C GLY A 17 0.35 13.30 0.45
N ILE A 18 0.14 12.01 0.72
CA ILE A 18 0.76 11.29 1.84
C ILE A 18 2.17 10.85 1.42
N SER A 19 3.20 11.08 2.23
CA SER A 19 4.55 10.56 1.93
C SER A 19 4.65 9.07 2.24
N GLN A 20 5.67 8.39 1.70
CA GLN A 20 5.92 6.98 2.05
C GLN A 20 6.15 6.80 3.55
N MET A 21 6.82 7.77 4.20
CA MET A 21 7.10 7.75 5.63
C MET A 21 5.85 7.97 6.47
N ASP A 22 5.01 8.95 6.11
CA ASP A 22 3.75 9.18 6.82
C ASP A 22 2.86 7.94 6.73
N LEU A 23 2.90 7.25 5.59
CA LEU A 23 2.17 6.01 5.42
C LEU A 23 2.78 4.87 6.25
N ASP A 24 4.12 4.74 6.35
CA ASP A 24 4.77 3.76 7.23
C ASP A 24 4.26 3.92 8.68
N GLU A 25 4.21 5.17 9.17
CA GLU A 25 3.71 5.50 10.50
C GLU A 25 2.20 5.20 10.63
N LYS A 26 1.41 5.59 9.63
CA LYS A 26 -0.04 5.39 9.62
C LYS A 26 -0.45 3.92 9.66
N ILE A 27 0.29 3.04 8.99
CA ILE A 27 0.02 1.59 8.97
C ILE A 27 0.78 0.82 10.06
N GLY A 28 1.62 1.50 10.85
CA GLY A 28 2.34 0.90 11.98
C GLY A 28 3.46 -0.05 11.57
N VAL A 29 4.23 0.28 10.52
CA VAL A 29 5.37 -0.53 10.07
C VAL A 29 6.70 0.20 10.21
N ALA A 30 7.80 -0.55 10.09
CA ALA A 30 9.14 0.01 10.10
C ALA A 30 9.34 1.01 8.95
N ARG A 31 9.99 2.14 9.25
CA ARG A 31 10.29 3.20 8.28
C ARG A 31 11.04 2.66 7.04
N GLY A 32 10.60 3.09 5.86
CA GLY A 32 11.11 2.67 4.56
C GLY A 32 10.53 1.34 4.05
N LEU A 33 9.53 0.76 4.73
CA LEU A 33 8.94 -0.50 4.29
C LEU A 33 7.98 -0.28 3.11
N VAL A 34 7.15 0.76 3.16
CA VAL A 34 6.29 1.19 2.04
C VAL A 34 7.14 1.41 0.79
N SER A 35 8.26 2.13 0.90
CA SER A 35 9.16 2.37 -0.24
C SER A 35 9.60 1.07 -0.92
N LYS A 36 10.03 0.07 -0.11
CA LYS A 36 10.42 -1.26 -0.61
C LYS A 36 9.27 -2.03 -1.24
N TRP A 37 8.03 -1.82 -0.80
CA TRP A 37 6.85 -2.41 -1.41
C TRP A 37 6.53 -1.77 -2.76
N GLU A 38 6.57 -0.44 -2.83
CA GLU A 38 6.26 0.32 -4.04
C GLU A 38 7.22 -0.01 -5.19
N VAL A 39 8.50 -0.27 -4.89
CA VAL A 39 9.51 -0.69 -5.90
C VAL A 39 9.66 -2.20 -6.04
N GLY A 40 8.88 -3.00 -5.29
CA GLY A 40 8.86 -4.47 -5.42
C GLY A 40 10.03 -5.23 -4.80
N ILE A 41 10.91 -4.57 -4.04
CA ILE A 41 12.00 -5.21 -3.27
C ILE A 41 11.43 -6.15 -2.19
N ARG A 42 10.29 -5.77 -1.59
CA ARG A 42 9.55 -6.59 -0.63
C ARG A 42 8.09 -6.69 -1.03
N LYS A 43 7.42 -7.74 -0.55
CA LYS A 43 5.98 -7.93 -0.72
C LYS A 43 5.29 -7.78 0.64
N PRO A 44 4.20 -6.99 0.73
CA PRO A 44 3.36 -6.97 1.93
C PRO A 44 2.69 -8.33 2.12
N SER A 45 2.37 -8.68 3.37
CA SER A 45 1.44 -9.78 3.65
C SER A 45 0.01 -9.40 3.27
N GLY A 46 -0.90 -10.38 3.17
CA GLY A 46 -2.31 -10.12 2.89
C GLY A 46 -2.96 -9.15 3.90
N TYR A 47 -2.65 -9.31 5.20
CA TYR A 47 -3.11 -8.38 6.24
C TYR A 47 -2.66 -6.94 5.97
N LEU A 48 -1.40 -6.74 5.58
CA LEU A 48 -0.85 -5.42 5.30
C LEU A 48 -1.47 -4.78 4.04
N PHE A 49 -1.98 -5.57 3.09
CA PHE A 49 -2.79 -5.03 2.00
C PHE A 49 -4.10 -4.43 2.50
N CYS A 50 -4.77 -5.07 3.46
CA CYS A 50 -6.01 -4.56 4.05
C CYS A 50 -5.76 -3.26 4.84
N VAL A 51 -4.74 -3.26 5.71
CA VAL A 51 -4.38 -2.07 6.50
C VAL A 51 -3.96 -0.90 5.59
N TRP A 52 -3.22 -1.19 4.52
CA TRP A 52 -2.83 -0.18 3.54
C TRP A 52 -4.06 0.40 2.80
N ALA A 53 -5.00 -0.45 2.38
CA ALA A 53 -6.24 0.00 1.78
C ALA A 53 -7.02 0.93 2.73
N GLU A 54 -7.21 0.52 3.98
CA GLU A 54 -7.90 1.31 5.01
C GLU A 54 -7.19 2.66 5.25
N ALA A 55 -5.87 2.66 5.38
CA ALA A 55 -5.07 3.87 5.56
C ALA A 55 -5.17 4.86 4.39
N LEU A 56 -5.51 4.38 3.19
CA LEU A 56 -5.72 5.22 2.00
C LEU A 56 -7.20 5.49 1.68
N GLY A 57 -8.13 5.05 2.53
CA GLY A 57 -9.56 5.17 2.30
C GLY A 57 -10.01 4.38 1.06
N CYS A 58 -9.43 3.20 0.84
CA CYS A 58 -9.71 2.31 -0.26
C CYS A 58 -10.34 0.99 0.21
N GLU A 59 -11.03 0.34 -0.71
CA GLU A 59 -11.56 -1.00 -0.55
C GLU A 59 -10.87 -1.96 -1.53
N LEU A 60 -10.70 -3.22 -1.13
CA LEU A 60 -10.16 -4.27 -1.98
C LEU A 60 -11.29 -5.16 -2.49
N TRP A 61 -11.36 -5.36 -3.80
CA TRP A 61 -12.35 -6.19 -4.46
C TRP A 61 -11.68 -7.37 -5.17
N LEU A 62 -12.27 -8.55 -5.06
CA LEU A 62 -11.83 -9.75 -5.78
C LEU A 62 -12.62 -9.88 -7.09
N LYS A 63 -11.94 -10.34 -8.13
CA LYS A 63 -12.56 -10.71 -9.41
C LYS A 63 -12.03 -12.06 -9.87
N GLU A 64 -12.86 -12.80 -10.60
CA GLU A 64 -12.44 -14.02 -11.28
C GLU A 64 -11.35 -13.72 -12.32
N LYS A 65 -10.53 -14.73 -12.61
CA LYS A 65 -9.38 -14.59 -13.52
C LYS A 65 -9.80 -14.61 -14.98
#